data_AF-A0A386WGV6-F1
#
_entry.id   AF-A0A386WGV6-F1
#
_cell.length_a   1.000
_cell.length_b   1.000
_cell.length_c   1.000
_cell.angle_alpha   90.00
_cell.angle_beta   90.00
_cell.angle_gamma   90.00
#
_symmetry.space_group_name_H-M   'P 1'
#
loop_
_entity.id
_entity.type
_entity.pdbx_description
1 polymer ?
#
loop_
_entity_poly.entity_id
_entity_poly.type
_entity_poly.pdbx_seq_one_letter_code
_entity_poly.pdbx_strand_id
1 'polypeptide(L)'
;MIFGILSAAVQVVFGAVLGQLAAGTVGLLVGAVVGLLLGAPFGWASASAGTYGADPKGIFLFVVDHTWSLLNTIAGALFLALHLVFGHQLDRVVSAGSGRVNVVEGVSPRYATTIGTVCAGSSPGIQRHEDVHVFQARLLGPFYLPLVALNYVLFTVAPVWLLWHDHTNAPINRFTRYFEIGVYPHVWNEAIAYRIQGTPPR
;
A
#
# COMPACT_ATOMS: atom_id res chain seq x y z
N MET A 1 -6.72 -11.18 17.21
CA MET A 1 -7.91 -11.92 16.71
C MET A 1 -9.08 -10.99 16.38
N ILE A 2 -9.60 -10.19 17.31
CA ILE A 2 -10.79 -9.33 17.07
C ILE A 2 -10.63 -8.35 15.90
N PHE A 3 -9.50 -7.62 15.82
CA PHE A 3 -9.24 -6.70 14.70
C PHE A 3 -9.25 -7.39 13.33
N GLY A 4 -8.77 -8.64 13.25
CA GLY A 4 -8.81 -9.41 12.00
C GLY A 4 -10.23 -9.74 11.56
N ILE A 5 -11.09 -10.16 12.50
CA ILE A 5 -12.50 -10.45 12.24
C ILE A 5 -13.23 -9.17 11.79
N LEU A 6 -13.03 -8.08 12.52
CA LEU A 6 -13.62 -6.78 12.18
C LEU A 6 -13.16 -6.29 10.81
N SER A 7 -11.87 -6.42 10.49
CA SER A 7 -11.32 -6.05 9.19
C SER A 7 -11.98 -6.82 8.05
N ALA A 8 -12.10 -8.15 8.18
CA ALA A 8 -12.77 -8.98 7.20
C ALA A 8 -14.25 -8.58 7.03
N ALA A 9 -14.96 -8.36 8.14
CA ALA A 9 -16.36 -7.93 8.12
C ALA A 9 -16.54 -6.58 7.42
N VAL A 10 -15.67 -5.60 7.68
CA VAL A 10 -15.73 -4.28 7.03
C VAL A 10 -15.58 -4.41 5.52
N GLN A 11 -14.63 -5.21 5.03
CA GLN A 11 -14.43 -5.40 3.58
C GLN A 11 -15.60 -6.15 2.93
N VAL A 12 -16.17 -7.16 3.60
CA VAL A 12 -17.38 -7.86 3.13
C VAL A 12 -18.55 -6.90 3.00
N VAL A 13 -18.82 -6.11 4.06
CA VAL A 13 -19.93 -5.13 4.05
C VAL A 13 -19.71 -4.08 2.98
N PHE A 14 -18.49 -3.55 2.87
CA PHE A 14 -18.15 -2.55 1.85
C PHE A 14 -18.37 -3.10 0.43
N GLY A 15 -17.85 -4.30 0.14
CA GLY A 15 -18.05 -4.98 -1.13
C GLY A 15 -19.53 -5.24 -1.42
N ALA A 16 -20.29 -5.72 -0.44
CA ALA A 16 -21.72 -5.97 -0.57
C ALA A 16 -22.51 -4.69 -0.88
N VAL A 17 -22.21 -3.58 -0.20
CA VAL A 17 -22.85 -2.27 -0.44
C VAL A 17 -22.54 -1.75 -1.84
N LEU A 18 -21.27 -1.74 -2.25
CA LEU A 18 -20.89 -1.30 -3.60
C LEU A 18 -21.53 -2.18 -4.68
N GLY A 19 -21.51 -3.49 -4.47
CA GLY A 19 -22.13 -4.45 -5.38
C GLY A 19 -23.64 -4.23 -5.50
N GLN A 20 -24.34 -4.04 -4.38
CA GLN A 20 -25.77 -3.72 -4.37
C GLN A 20 -26.09 -2.46 -5.18
N LEU A 21 -25.29 -1.41 -5.01
CA LEU A 21 -25.46 -0.15 -5.73
C LEU A 21 -25.22 -0.31 -7.25
N ALA A 22 -24.30 -1.19 -7.64
CA ALA A 22 -23.96 -1.41 -9.04
C ALA A 22 -24.95 -2.32 -9.79
N ALA A 23 -25.47 -3.38 -9.15
CA ALA A 23 -26.24 -4.42 -9.84
C ALA A 23 -27.34 -5.09 -8.98
N GLY A 24 -27.85 -4.39 -7.95
CA GLY A 24 -28.91 -4.92 -7.08
C GLY A 24 -28.48 -6.17 -6.32
N THR A 25 -29.41 -7.09 -6.06
CA THR A 25 -29.16 -8.27 -5.21
C THR A 25 -28.04 -9.17 -5.74
N VAL A 26 -27.92 -9.34 -7.06
CA VAL A 26 -26.82 -10.12 -7.64
C VAL A 26 -25.49 -9.45 -7.35
N GLY A 27 -25.41 -8.13 -7.56
CA GLY A 27 -24.23 -7.35 -7.24
C GLY A 27 -23.87 -7.42 -5.75
N LEU A 28 -24.85 -7.38 -4.84
CA LEU A 28 -24.62 -7.55 -3.40
C LEU A 28 -23.91 -8.86 -3.09
N LEU A 29 -24.42 -9.98 -3.63
CA LEU A 29 -23.84 -11.30 -3.36
C LEU A 29 -22.42 -11.41 -3.93
N VAL A 30 -22.21 -10.96 -5.17
CA VAL A 30 -20.88 -10.95 -5.80
C VAL A 30 -19.93 -10.05 -5.02
N GLY A 31 -20.36 -8.84 -4.66
CA GLY A 31 -19.57 -7.88 -3.90
C GLY A 31 -19.21 -8.39 -2.50
N ALA A 32 -20.14 -9.07 -1.81
CA ALA A 32 -19.88 -9.71 -0.52
C ALA A 32 -18.82 -10.82 -0.63
N VAL A 33 -18.91 -11.65 -1.68
CA VAL A 33 -17.93 -12.71 -1.94
C VAL A 33 -16.56 -12.12 -2.26
N VAL A 34 -16.47 -11.11 -3.12
CA VAL A 34 -15.20 -10.42 -3.41
C VAL A 34 -14.63 -9.79 -2.12
N GLY A 35 -15.46 -9.10 -1.35
CA GLY A 35 -15.07 -8.52 -0.06
C GLY A 35 -14.58 -9.58 0.93
N LEU A 36 -15.17 -10.78 0.93
CA LEU A 36 -14.72 -11.91 1.76
C LEU A 36 -13.36 -12.44 1.29
N LEU A 37 -13.18 -12.62 -0.02
CA LEU A 37 -11.93 -13.14 -0.61
C LEU A 37 -10.74 -12.22 -0.34
N LEU A 38 -10.96 -10.90 -0.22
CA LEU A 38 -9.91 -9.93 0.14
C LEU A 38 -9.79 -9.76 1.66
N GLY A 39 -10.93 -9.65 2.35
CA GLY A 39 -11.02 -9.35 3.76
C GLY A 39 -10.53 -10.50 4.65
N ALA A 40 -10.82 -11.75 4.29
CA ALA A 40 -10.42 -12.90 5.10
C ALA A 40 -8.90 -13.11 5.16
N PRO A 41 -8.14 -13.12 4.03
CA PRO A 41 -6.68 -13.19 4.08
C PRO A 41 -6.05 -12.00 4.81
N PHE A 42 -6.53 -10.79 4.55
CA PHE A 42 -6.02 -9.58 5.19
C PHE A 42 -6.32 -9.55 6.70
N GLY A 43 -7.52 -9.93 7.10
CA GLY A 43 -7.93 -10.05 8.50
C GLY A 43 -7.11 -11.12 9.24
N TRP A 44 -6.91 -12.29 8.63
CA TRP A 44 -6.02 -13.33 9.16
C TRP A 44 -4.58 -12.85 9.31
N ALA A 45 -4.03 -12.19 8.28
CA ALA A 45 -2.67 -11.67 8.31
C ALA A 45 -2.49 -10.63 9.43
N SER A 46 -3.41 -9.66 9.50
CA SER A 46 -3.42 -8.61 10.54
C SER A 46 -3.51 -9.20 11.95
N ALA A 47 -4.35 -10.22 12.15
CA ALA A 47 -4.51 -10.87 13.45
C ALA A 47 -3.32 -11.75 13.82
N SER A 48 -2.80 -12.54 12.87
CA SER A 48 -1.69 -13.47 13.09
C SER A 48 -0.33 -12.76 13.23
N ALA A 49 -0.18 -11.58 12.62
CA ALA A 49 1.01 -10.76 12.72
C ALA A 49 0.93 -9.72 13.85
N GLY A 50 -0.20 -9.62 14.55
CA GLY A 50 -0.38 -8.65 15.64
C GLY A 50 -0.27 -7.20 15.18
N THR A 51 -0.74 -6.90 13.97
CA THR A 51 -0.57 -5.60 13.30
C THR A 51 -1.12 -4.43 14.11
N TYR A 52 -2.26 -4.63 14.78
CA TYR A 52 -2.91 -3.64 15.63
C TYR A 52 -2.88 -4.09 17.09
N GLY A 53 -2.32 -3.24 17.96
CA GLY A 53 -2.38 -3.41 19.41
C GLY A 53 -3.73 -3.00 19.98
N ALA A 54 -4.07 -3.51 21.17
CA ALA A 54 -5.26 -3.09 21.91
C ALA A 54 -5.05 -1.75 22.66
N ASP A 55 -3.88 -1.14 22.52
CA ASP A 55 -3.59 0.19 23.03
C ASP A 55 -4.27 1.30 22.18
N PRO A 56 -4.35 2.54 22.69
CA PRO A 56 -5.02 3.64 21.99
C PRO A 56 -4.47 3.92 20.59
N LYS A 57 -3.15 3.75 20.37
CA LYS A 57 -2.53 3.97 19.06
C LYS A 57 -2.98 2.88 18.09
N GLY A 58 -2.95 1.62 18.50
CA GLY A 58 -3.40 0.49 17.67
C GLY A 58 -4.87 0.61 17.27
N ILE A 59 -5.74 0.98 18.21
CA ILE A 59 -7.16 1.24 17.94
C ILE A 59 -7.34 2.42 16.98
N PHE A 60 -6.63 3.52 17.21
CA PHE A 60 -6.70 4.69 16.33
C PHE A 60 -6.29 4.36 14.89
N LEU A 61 -5.15 3.68 14.71
CA LEU A 61 -4.69 3.27 13.38
C LEU A 61 -5.69 2.31 12.72
N PHE A 62 -6.25 1.36 13.47
CA PHE A 62 -7.29 0.47 12.96
C PHE A 62 -8.51 1.24 12.45
N VAL A 63 -9.01 2.21 13.23
CA VAL A 63 -10.16 3.03 12.85
C VAL A 63 -9.85 3.83 11.58
N VAL A 64 -8.70 4.50 11.50
CA VAL A 64 -8.30 5.28 10.32
C VAL A 64 -8.23 4.37 9.08
N ASP A 65 -7.59 3.21 9.20
CA ASP A 65 -7.39 2.28 8.08
C ASP A 65 -8.72 1.67 7.58
N HIS A 66 -9.74 1.54 8.43
CA HIS A 66 -11.04 0.93 8.09
C HIS A 66 -12.18 1.94 7.93
N THR A 67 -11.88 3.23 7.94
CA THR A 67 -12.87 4.30 7.67
C THR A 67 -12.32 5.25 6.62
N TRP A 68 -11.47 6.19 7.02
CA TRP A 68 -10.92 7.23 6.15
C TRP A 68 -9.99 6.66 5.06
N SER A 69 -9.12 5.72 5.39
CA SER A 69 -8.16 5.12 4.44
C SER A 69 -8.66 3.79 3.86
N LEU A 70 -9.95 3.48 3.97
CA LEU A 70 -10.50 2.16 3.62
C LEU A 70 -10.18 1.73 2.18
N LEU A 71 -10.23 2.63 1.20
CA LEU A 71 -9.90 2.31 -0.19
C LEU A 71 -8.44 1.87 -0.35
N ASN A 72 -7.51 2.51 0.38
CA ASN A 72 -6.10 2.12 0.35
C ASN A 72 -5.90 0.79 1.07
N THR A 73 -6.60 0.55 2.18
CA THR A 73 -6.56 -0.74 2.89
C THR A 73 -7.08 -1.87 2.02
N ILE A 74 -8.15 -1.68 1.24
CA ILE A 74 -8.66 -2.68 0.30
C ILE A 74 -7.65 -2.94 -0.83
N ALA A 75 -7.03 -1.89 -1.38
CA ALA A 75 -5.98 -2.05 -2.38
C ALA A 75 -4.78 -2.83 -1.82
N GLY A 76 -4.38 -2.55 -0.57
CA GLY A 76 -3.38 -3.32 0.16
C GLY A 76 -3.80 -4.77 0.40
N ALA A 77 -5.06 -5.02 0.76
CA ALA A 77 -5.60 -6.36 0.97
C ALA A 77 -5.57 -7.20 -0.32
N LEU A 78 -5.91 -6.61 -1.46
CA LEU A 78 -5.74 -7.24 -2.78
C LEU A 78 -4.28 -7.54 -3.06
N PHE A 79 -3.39 -6.58 -2.83
CA PHE A 79 -1.95 -6.75 -3.03
C PHE A 79 -1.38 -7.89 -2.18
N LEU A 80 -1.80 -7.98 -0.91
CA LEU A 80 -1.45 -9.07 -0.01
C LEU A 80 -2.01 -10.41 -0.49
N ALA A 81 -3.29 -10.47 -0.89
CA ALA A 81 -3.91 -11.70 -1.37
C ALA A 81 -3.12 -12.29 -2.54
N LEU A 82 -2.66 -11.46 -3.47
CA LEU A 82 -1.78 -11.88 -4.57
C LEU A 82 -0.45 -12.45 -4.05
N HIS A 83 0.21 -11.77 -3.10
CA HIS A 83 1.46 -12.28 -2.50
C HIS A 83 1.27 -13.65 -1.84
N LEU A 84 0.18 -13.83 -1.11
CA LEU A 84 -0.14 -15.11 -0.46
C LEU A 84 -0.42 -16.22 -1.49
N VAL A 85 -1.05 -15.92 -2.64
CA VAL A 85 -1.24 -16.88 -3.74
C VAL A 85 0.11 -17.35 -4.30
N PHE A 86 1.12 -16.49 -4.34
CA PHE A 86 2.48 -16.86 -4.75
C PHE A 86 3.32 -17.52 -3.65
N GLY A 87 2.72 -17.80 -2.48
CA GLY A 87 3.40 -18.48 -1.38
C GLY A 87 4.36 -17.58 -0.58
N HIS A 88 4.28 -16.26 -0.76
CA HIS A 88 5.08 -15.31 0.01
C HIS A 88 4.69 -15.31 1.49
N GLN A 89 5.65 -14.96 2.35
CA GLN A 89 5.55 -15.13 3.79
C GLN A 89 5.38 -13.79 4.52
N LEU A 90 4.58 -13.81 5.58
CA LEU A 90 4.41 -12.64 6.43
C LEU A 90 5.65 -12.39 7.29
N ASP A 91 6.17 -11.17 7.27
CA ASP A 91 7.15 -10.72 8.26
C ASP A 91 6.42 -10.28 9.53
N ARG A 92 6.22 -11.24 10.44
CA ARG A 92 5.48 -11.01 11.69
C ARG A 92 6.20 -10.11 12.67
N VAL A 93 7.52 -10.12 12.64
CA VAL A 93 8.35 -9.31 13.55
C VAL A 93 8.21 -7.84 13.19
N VAL A 94 8.33 -7.50 11.91
CA VAL A 94 8.17 -6.11 11.44
C VAL A 94 6.71 -5.65 11.48
N SER A 95 5.77 -6.57 11.28
CA SER A 95 4.33 -6.24 11.32
C SER A 95 3.80 -5.91 12.71
N ALA A 96 4.32 -6.55 13.76
CA ALA A 96 3.79 -6.45 15.12
C ALA A 96 3.71 -5.00 15.61
N GLY A 97 2.50 -4.53 15.94
CA GLY A 97 2.24 -3.17 16.44
C GLY A 97 2.54 -2.03 15.46
N SER A 98 2.90 -2.33 14.21
CA SER A 98 3.25 -1.31 13.20
C SER A 98 2.03 -0.63 12.58
N GLY A 99 0.85 -1.25 12.70
CA GLY A 99 -0.34 -0.86 11.94
C GLY A 99 -0.24 -1.17 10.44
N ARG A 100 0.75 -1.96 9.98
CA ARG A 100 0.77 -2.52 8.62
C ARG A 100 1.08 -4.02 8.62
N VAL A 101 0.72 -4.69 7.52
CA VAL A 101 1.14 -6.07 7.25
C VAL A 101 2.38 -6.01 6.36
N ASN A 102 3.46 -6.67 6.77
CA ASN A 102 4.69 -6.77 6.01
C ASN A 102 4.83 -8.19 5.45
N VAL A 103 5.32 -8.28 4.22
CA VAL A 103 5.68 -9.52 3.54
C VAL A 103 7.20 -9.52 3.34
N VAL A 104 7.84 -10.67 3.59
CA VAL A 104 9.30 -10.81 3.50
C VAL A 104 9.77 -10.54 2.08
N GLU A 105 9.12 -11.19 1.11
CA GLU A 105 9.41 -11.07 -0.30
C GLU A 105 8.90 -9.74 -0.86
N GLY A 106 9.73 -9.09 -1.67
CA GLY A 106 9.37 -7.90 -2.44
C GLY A 106 8.93 -8.21 -3.86
N VAL A 107 8.33 -7.23 -4.53
CA VAL A 107 7.99 -7.31 -5.96
C VAL A 107 9.24 -7.26 -6.84
N SER A 108 10.29 -6.57 -6.35
CA SER A 108 11.59 -6.47 -6.99
C SER A 108 12.68 -6.73 -5.97
N PRO A 109 13.79 -7.40 -6.34
CA PRO A 109 14.91 -7.65 -5.42
C PRO A 109 15.54 -6.38 -4.83
N ARG A 110 15.28 -5.22 -5.42
CA ARG A 110 15.91 -3.94 -5.07
C ARG A 110 15.01 -2.97 -4.29
N TYR A 111 13.71 -3.24 -4.26
CA TYR A 111 12.72 -2.27 -3.77
C TYR A 111 11.69 -2.97 -2.89
N ALA A 112 11.32 -2.30 -1.80
CA ALA A 112 10.06 -2.60 -1.16
C ALA A 112 8.93 -1.91 -1.94
N THR A 113 7.70 -2.37 -1.72
CA THR A 113 6.52 -1.76 -2.33
C THR A 113 5.41 -1.73 -1.30
N THR A 114 4.95 -0.52 -0.98
CA THR A 114 3.79 -0.32 -0.10
C THR A 114 2.55 0.07 -0.89
N ILE A 115 1.47 -0.68 -0.70
CA ILE A 115 0.13 -0.34 -1.15
C ILE A 115 -0.78 -0.28 0.08
N GLY A 116 -1.24 0.93 0.41
CA GLY A 116 -2.05 1.18 1.59
C GLY A 116 -1.36 0.73 2.88
N THR A 117 -1.91 -0.29 3.53
CA THR A 117 -1.42 -0.85 4.80
C THR A 117 -0.62 -2.15 4.63
N VAL A 118 -0.18 -2.46 3.40
CA VAL A 118 0.61 -3.66 3.10
C VAL A 118 1.93 -3.26 2.44
N CYS A 119 3.03 -3.75 3.00
CA CYS A 119 4.39 -3.56 2.47
C CYS A 119 4.96 -4.92 2.07
N ALA A 120 5.49 -5.01 0.86
CA ALA A 120 6.22 -6.18 0.35
C ALA A 120 7.71 -5.86 0.22
N GLY A 121 8.58 -6.68 0.81
CA GLY A 121 10.04 -6.50 0.81
C GLY A 121 10.53 -5.91 2.12
N SER A 122 10.72 -6.75 3.14
CA SER A 122 11.15 -6.25 4.45
C SER A 122 12.68 -6.17 4.58
N SER A 123 13.22 -4.95 4.73
CA SER A 123 14.61 -4.76 5.19
C SER A 123 14.73 -3.55 6.14
N PRO A 124 15.64 -3.57 7.14
CA PRO A 124 15.75 -2.50 8.14
C PRO A 124 16.00 -1.10 7.56
N GLY A 125 16.71 -1.02 6.43
CA GLY A 125 17.02 0.26 5.77
C GLY A 125 15.83 0.86 5.02
N ILE A 126 14.87 0.04 4.59
CA ILE A 126 13.76 0.46 3.72
C ILE A 126 12.49 0.79 4.53
N GLN A 127 12.32 0.24 5.74
CA GLN A 127 11.08 0.44 6.50
C GLN A 127 10.70 1.90 6.76
N ARG A 128 11.68 2.79 6.96
CA ARG A 128 11.40 4.22 7.18
C ARG A 128 10.80 4.90 5.94
N HIS A 129 11.20 4.46 4.75
CA HIS A 129 10.62 4.94 3.49
C HIS A 129 9.18 4.48 3.37
N GLU A 130 8.94 3.20 3.64
CA GLU A 130 7.61 2.60 3.56
C GLU A 130 6.65 3.18 4.62
N ASP A 131 7.15 3.57 5.80
CA ASP A 131 6.36 4.28 6.82
C ASP A 131 5.79 5.59 6.28
N VAL A 132 6.53 6.29 5.42
CA VAL A 132 6.07 7.53 4.77
C VAL A 132 4.90 7.24 3.85
N HIS A 133 4.96 6.17 3.05
CA HIS A 133 3.86 5.80 2.16
C HIS A 133 2.59 5.40 2.93
N VAL A 134 2.73 4.63 4.02
CA VAL A 134 1.59 4.32 4.89
C VAL A 134 1.02 5.61 5.50
N PHE A 135 1.88 6.53 5.96
CA PHE A 135 1.43 7.81 6.50
C PHE A 135 0.72 8.67 5.43
N GLN A 136 1.27 8.77 4.23
CA GLN A 136 0.64 9.48 3.10
C GLN A 136 -0.73 8.89 2.77
N ALA A 137 -0.86 7.55 2.74
CA ALA A 137 -2.13 6.86 2.53
C ALA A 137 -3.15 7.18 3.62
N ARG A 138 -2.73 7.22 4.89
CA ARG A 138 -3.59 7.60 6.02
C ARG A 138 -3.97 9.06 6.01
N LEU A 139 -3.05 9.95 5.65
CA LEU A 139 -3.28 11.38 5.61
C LEU A 139 -4.28 11.75 4.50
N LEU A 140 -4.04 11.27 3.28
CA LEU A 140 -4.84 11.64 2.10
C LEU A 140 -6.10 10.77 1.92
N GLY A 141 -6.22 9.67 2.70
CA GLY A 141 -7.37 8.79 2.70
C GLY A 141 -7.73 8.32 1.29
N PRO A 142 -9.00 8.44 0.84
CA PRO A 142 -9.44 7.90 -0.44
C PRO A 142 -8.74 8.54 -1.66
N PHE A 143 -8.08 9.69 -1.49
CA PHE A 143 -7.42 10.41 -2.57
C PHE A 143 -5.97 10.00 -2.80
N TYR A 144 -5.35 9.23 -1.90
CA TYR A 144 -3.93 8.88 -2.01
C TYR A 144 -3.59 8.18 -3.33
N LEU A 145 -4.17 7.00 -3.59
CA LEU A 145 -3.89 6.23 -4.81
C LEU A 145 -4.25 6.99 -6.10
N PRO A 146 -5.41 7.68 -6.21
CA PRO A 146 -5.70 8.52 -7.36
C PRO A 146 -4.66 9.62 -7.61
N LEU A 147 -4.19 10.31 -6.56
CA LEU A 147 -3.22 11.39 -6.68
C LEU A 147 -1.83 10.87 -7.05
N VAL A 148 -1.43 9.71 -6.51
CA VAL A 148 -0.19 9.03 -6.90
C VAL A 148 -0.26 8.63 -8.36
N ALA A 149 -1.32 7.94 -8.78
CA ALA A 149 -1.52 7.50 -10.16
C ALA A 149 -1.52 8.69 -11.14
N LEU A 150 -2.25 9.76 -10.81
CA LEU A 150 -2.28 10.98 -11.63
C LEU A 150 -0.88 11.59 -11.74
N ASN A 151 -0.11 11.65 -10.65
CA ASN A 151 1.23 12.21 -10.71
C ASN A 151 2.18 11.34 -11.57
N TYR A 152 2.10 10.01 -11.45
CA TYR A 152 2.83 9.11 -12.34
C TYR A 152 2.49 9.34 -13.81
N VAL A 153 1.20 9.45 -14.17
CA VAL A 153 0.76 9.72 -15.55
C VAL A 153 1.31 11.08 -16.02
N LEU A 154 1.12 12.13 -15.23
CA LEU A 154 1.58 13.47 -15.57
C LEU A 154 3.10 13.51 -15.76
N PHE A 155 3.88 12.91 -14.87
CA PHE A 155 5.34 12.96 -14.94
C PHE A 155 5.92 12.00 -15.98
N THR A 156 5.15 10.99 -16.40
CA THR A 156 5.49 10.14 -17.54
C THR A 156 5.26 10.87 -18.87
N VAL A 157 4.14 11.58 -19.02
CA VAL A 157 3.74 12.23 -20.27
C VAL A 157 4.35 13.63 -20.43
N ALA A 158 4.39 14.41 -19.35
CA ALA A 158 4.93 15.76 -19.29
C ALA A 158 6.06 15.80 -18.22
N PRO A 159 7.28 15.35 -18.57
CA PRO A 159 8.38 15.16 -17.63
C PRO A 159 9.03 16.49 -17.20
N VAL A 160 8.27 17.33 -16.50
CA VAL A 160 8.74 18.61 -15.95
C VAL A 160 9.94 18.45 -15.02
N TRP A 161 10.11 17.26 -14.44
CA TRP A 161 11.24 16.90 -13.59
C TRP A 161 12.59 16.91 -14.33
N LEU A 162 12.61 16.85 -15.66
CA LEU A 162 13.84 17.03 -16.44
C LEU A 162 14.53 18.37 -16.17
N LEU A 163 13.78 19.38 -15.71
CA LEU A 163 14.32 20.71 -15.39
C LEU A 163 15.25 20.71 -14.16
N TRP A 164 15.11 19.74 -13.25
CA TRP A 164 15.90 19.64 -12.02
C TRP A 164 16.52 18.25 -11.79
N HIS A 165 16.45 17.37 -12.80
CA HIS A 165 17.08 16.06 -12.78
C HIS A 165 18.61 16.17 -12.80
N ASP A 166 19.31 15.29 -12.09
CA ASP A 166 20.77 15.21 -12.12
C ASP A 166 21.24 14.45 -13.38
N HIS A 167 21.35 15.19 -14.48
CA HIS A 167 21.77 14.65 -15.78
C HIS A 167 23.22 14.13 -15.78
N THR A 168 24.05 14.57 -14.84
CA THR A 168 25.48 14.22 -14.79
C THR A 168 25.69 12.90 -14.06
N ASN A 169 25.12 12.75 -12.86
CA ASN A 169 25.34 11.57 -12.03
C ASN A 169 24.28 10.48 -12.24
N ALA A 170 23.13 10.81 -12.84
CA ALA A 170 22.05 9.88 -13.13
C ALA A 170 21.59 9.98 -14.61
N PRO A 171 22.46 9.70 -15.59
CA PRO A 171 22.11 9.86 -16.99
C PRO A 171 21.00 8.91 -17.44
N ILE A 172 20.02 9.46 -18.16
CA ILE A 172 18.89 8.72 -18.77
C ILE A 172 19.31 8.28 -20.17
N ASN A 173 19.98 7.14 -20.24
CA ASN A 173 20.56 6.59 -21.49
C ASN A 173 19.81 5.37 -22.04
N ARG A 174 18.71 4.95 -21.40
CA ARG A 174 17.85 3.84 -21.84
C ARG A 174 16.42 4.02 -21.37
N PHE A 175 15.48 3.39 -22.07
CA PHE A 175 14.05 3.49 -21.77
C PHE A 175 13.71 3.09 -20.32
N THR A 176 14.31 2.03 -19.77
CA THR A 176 14.04 1.63 -18.37
C THR A 176 14.52 2.67 -17.36
N ARG A 177 15.63 3.36 -17.64
CA ARG A 177 16.15 4.43 -16.77
C ARG A 177 15.26 5.66 -16.76
N TYR A 178 14.51 5.91 -17.84
CA TYR A 178 13.51 6.97 -17.82
C TYR A 178 12.51 6.76 -16.67
N PHE A 179 12.13 5.51 -16.39
CA PHE A 179 11.24 5.20 -15.27
C PHE A 179 11.98 5.05 -13.94
N GLU A 180 13.06 4.26 -13.90
CA GLU A 180 13.77 3.89 -12.67
C GLU A 180 14.42 5.08 -11.95
N ILE A 181 15.04 5.99 -12.71
CA ILE A 181 15.80 7.14 -12.16
C ILE A 181 15.23 8.49 -12.59
N GLY A 182 14.33 8.50 -13.58
CA GLY A 182 13.58 9.68 -14.01
C GLY A 182 12.23 9.75 -13.28
N VAL A 183 11.18 9.17 -13.83
CA VAL A 183 9.81 9.31 -13.30
C VAL A 183 9.71 8.90 -11.82
N TYR A 184 10.12 7.68 -11.46
CA TYR A 184 9.92 7.10 -10.13
C TYR A 184 10.40 8.00 -8.97
N PRO A 185 11.68 8.39 -8.88
CA PRO A 185 12.16 9.20 -7.76
C PRO A 185 11.61 10.63 -7.73
N HIS A 186 11.00 11.10 -8.83
CA HIS A 186 10.47 12.46 -8.94
C HIS A 186 8.97 12.56 -8.65
N VAL A 187 8.22 11.45 -8.63
CA VAL A 187 6.82 11.47 -8.17
C VAL A 187 6.79 11.95 -6.71
N TRP A 188 5.85 12.82 -6.37
CA TRP A 188 5.86 13.53 -5.08
C TRP A 188 5.89 12.58 -3.88
N ASN A 189 5.22 11.42 -3.96
CA ASN A 189 5.15 10.47 -2.86
C ASN A 189 6.51 9.83 -2.59
N GLU A 190 7.22 9.41 -3.65
CA GLU A 190 8.59 8.88 -3.59
C GLU A 190 9.59 9.95 -3.20
N ALA A 191 9.50 11.15 -3.80
CA ALA A 191 10.42 12.25 -3.53
C ALA A 191 10.38 12.67 -2.05
N ILE A 192 9.20 12.67 -1.42
CA ILE A 192 9.06 12.93 0.02
C ILE A 192 9.64 11.78 0.85
N ALA A 193 9.37 10.53 0.46
CA ALA A 193 9.87 9.37 1.19
C ALA A 193 11.42 9.30 1.15
N TYR A 194 12.02 9.58 0.00
CA TYR A 194 13.47 9.71 -0.13
C TYR A 194 14.04 10.84 0.71
N ARG A 195 13.40 12.02 0.79
CA ARG A 195 13.89 13.10 1.67
C ARG A 195 13.98 12.69 3.14
N ILE A 196 13.18 11.71 3.57
CA ILE A 196 13.17 11.20 4.96
C ILE A 196 14.16 10.03 5.13
N GLN A 197 14.26 9.12 4.14
CA GLN A 197 15.14 7.95 4.21
C GLN A 197 16.61 8.28 3.86
N GLY A 198 16.85 9.15 2.88
CA GLY A 198 18.17 9.42 2.31
C GLY A 198 18.17 9.49 0.77
N THR A 199 19.31 9.22 0.13
CA THR A 199 19.43 9.40 -1.33
C THR A 199 18.67 8.30 -2.10
N PRO A 200 17.90 8.65 -3.15
CA PRO A 200 17.28 7.66 -4.02
C PRO A 200 18.31 6.74 -4.69
N PRO A 201 17.92 5.52 -5.07
CA PRO A 201 18.77 4.62 -5.85
C PRO A 201 19.20 5.28 -7.17
N ARG A 202 20.48 5.11 -7.52
CA ARG A 202 21.14 5.70 -8.71
C ARG A 202 21.38 4.66 -9.81
#